data_AF-A0A517ZNV6-F1
#
_entry.id   AF-A0A517ZNV6-F1
#
_cell.length_a   1.000
_cell.length_b   1.000
_cell.length_c   1.000
_cell.angle_alpha   90.00
_cell.angle_beta   90.00
_cell.angle_gamma   90.00
#
_symmetry.space_group_name_H-M   'P 1'
#
loop_
_entity.id
_entity.type
_entity.pdbx_description
1 polymer ?
#
loop_
_entity_poly.entity_id
_entity_poly.type
_entity_poly.pdbx_seq_one_letter_code
_entity_poly.pdbx_strand_id
1 'polypeptide(L)' 'MVHIVVNEEQAKIIHKTSGRVEVRDSQGNLLGFISANSATEEIAIAKGRMESDEPRHTTQEVLEHLQSCTID' A
#
# COMPACT_ATOMS: atom_id res chain seq x y z
N MET A 1 10.10 -21.19 -5.40
CA MET A 1 9.49 -20.07 -4.65
C MET A 1 10.03 -20.14 -3.23
N VAL A 2 10.45 -19.02 -2.63
CA VAL A 2 11.06 -19.00 -1.28
C VAL A 2 10.01 -18.57 -0.26
N HIS A 3 9.94 -19.25 0.88
CA HIS A 3 8.93 -18.99 1.92
C HIS A 3 9.59 -18.64 3.26
N ILE A 4 8.99 -17.69 3.98
CA ILE A 4 9.30 -17.40 5.38
C ILE A 4 8.11 -17.92 6.20
N VAL A 5 8.33 -18.97 6.97
CA VAL A 5 7.29 -19.58 7.81
C VAL A 5 7.31 -18.90 9.18
N VAL A 6 6.16 -18.37 9.59
CA VAL A 6 5.98 -17.72 10.89
C VAL A 6 5.13 -18.59 11.79
N ASN A 7 5.32 -18.48 13.11
CA ASN A 7 4.48 -19.16 14.08
C ASN A 7 3.13 -18.44 14.27
N GLU A 8 2.22 -19.04 15.04
CA GLU A 8 0.87 -18.51 15.24
C GLU A 8 0.85 -17.12 15.89
N GLU A 9 1.75 -16.86 16.84
CA GLU A 9 1.86 -15.57 17.52
C GLU A 9 2.33 -14.47 16.56
N GLN A 10 3.38 -14.76 15.79
CA GLN A 10 3.90 -13.88 14.75
C GLN A 10 2.84 -13.61 13.67
N ALA A 11 2.09 -14.63 13.26
CA ALA A 11 0.99 -14.47 12.30
C ALA A 11 -0.09 -13.52 12.83
N LYS A 12 -0.49 -13.65 14.11
CA LYS A 12 -1.45 -12.77 14.77
C LYS A 12 -0.96 -11.32 14.82
N ILE A 13 0.32 -11.10 15.09
CA ILE A 13 0.93 -9.76 15.11
C ILE A 13 0.88 -9.17 13.70
N ILE A 14 1.36 -9.90 12.69
CA ILE A 14 1.35 -9.45 11.30
C ILE A 14 -0.07 -9.10 10.83
N HIS A 15 -1.09 -9.88 11.21
CA HIS A 15 -2.49 -9.60 10.84
C HIS A 15 -3.11 -8.42 11.58
N LYS A 16 -2.66 -8.12 12.81
CA LYS A 16 -3.20 -7.00 13.61
C LYS A 16 -2.52 -5.68 13.32
N THR A 17 -1.31 -5.70 12.77
CA THR A 17 -0.59 -4.48 12.42
C THR A 17 -1.25 -3.82 11.22
N SER A 18 -1.88 -2.67 11.44
CA SER A 18 -2.27 -1.76 10.37
C SER A 18 -1.02 -1.05 9.85
N GLY A 19 -0.35 -1.63 8.85
CA GLY A 19 0.81 -0.99 8.19
C GLY A 19 1.86 -1.97 7.67
N ARG A 20 3.12 -1.49 7.61
CA ARG A 20 4.26 -2.27 7.14
C ARG A 20 4.95 -2.97 8.32
N VAL A 21 5.14 -4.28 8.19
CA VAL A 21 5.98 -5.08 9.10
C VAL A 21 7.37 -5.19 8.52
N GLU A 22 8.39 -4.77 9.27
CA GLU A 22 9.79 -4.94 8.86
C GLU A 22 10.25 -6.38 9.08
N VAL A 23 10.93 -6.94 8.07
CA VAL A 23 11.62 -8.22 8.17
C VAL A 23 13.10 -7.93 8.36
N ARG A 24 13.64 -8.31 9.51
CA ARG A 24 15.07 -8.11 9.86
C ARG A 24 15.75 -9.45 10.12
N ASP A 25 17.07 -9.49 9.90
CA ASP A 25 17.89 -10.63 10.33
C ASP A 25 18.21 -10.59 11.83
N SER A 26 18.93 -11.60 12.33
CA SER A 26 19.31 -11.70 13.74
C SER A 26 20.33 -10.64 14.19
N GLN A 27 21.00 -9.95 13.26
CA GLN A 27 21.89 -8.83 13.55
C GLN A 27 21.14 -7.49 13.49
N GLY A 28 19.85 -7.50 13.14
CA GLY A 28 18.99 -6.32 13.05
C GLY A 28 19.00 -5.64 11.67
N ASN A 29 19.67 -6.22 10.67
CA ASN A 29 19.70 -5.67 9.31
C ASN A 29 18.33 -5.83 8.64
N LEU A 30 17.86 -4.78 7.95
CA LEU A 30 16.59 -4.80 7.24
C LEU A 30 16.71 -5.62 5.95
N LEU A 31 15.91 -6.68 5.85
CA LEU A 31 15.81 -7.54 4.67
C LEU A 31 14.65 -7.13 3.75
N GLY A 32 13.61 -6.50 4.30
CA GLY A 32 12.46 -6.02 3.53
C GLY A 32 11.23 -5.71 4.38
N PHE A 33 10.08 -5.60 3.72
CA PHE A 33 8.81 -5.27 4.35
C PHE A 33 7.71 -6.25 3.91
N ILE A 34 6.86 -6.65 4.86
CA ILE A 34 5.57 -7.28 4.59
C ILE A 34 4.52 -6.19 4.73
N SER A 35 3.81 -5.90 3.64
CA SER A 35 2.64 -5.03 3.71
C SER A 35 1.51 -5.84 4.33
N ALA A 36 1.07 -5.47 5.54
CA ALA A 36 -0.12 -6.05 6.15
C ALA A 36 -1.40 -5.37 5.66
N ASN A 37 -1.33 -4.63 4.55
CA ASN A 37 -2.49 -3.98 3.93
C ASN A 37 -3.57 -5.02 3.74
N SER A 38 -4.66 -4.83 4.49
CA SER A 38 -5.94 -5.45 4.31
C SER A 38 -6.33 -5.23 2.85
N ALA A 39 -6.02 -6.21 1.98
CA ALA A 39 -6.44 -6.19 0.58
C ALA A 39 -7.93 -5.84 0.47
N THR A 40 -8.73 -6.22 1.46
CA THR A 40 -10.14 -5.85 1.61
C THR A 40 -10.41 -4.34 1.66
N GLU A 41 -9.61 -3.56 2.39
CA GLU A 41 -9.82 -2.11 2.52
C GLU A 41 -9.38 -1.38 1.26
N GLU A 42 -8.24 -1.77 0.67
CA GLU A 42 -7.82 -1.25 -0.63
C GLU A 42 -8.81 -1.62 -1.74
N ILE A 43 -9.35 -2.85 -1.72
CA ILE A 43 -10.40 -3.29 -2.66
C ILE A 43 -11.69 -2.49 -2.43
N ALA A 44 -12.09 -2.23 -1.18
CA ALA A 44 -13.28 -1.45 -0.87
C ALA A 44 -13.12 0.00 -1.35
N ILE A 45 -11.95 0.62 -1.12
CA ILE A 45 -11.62 1.96 -1.62
C ILE A 45 -11.61 1.98 -3.15
N ALA A 46 -11.00 0.97 -3.79
CA ALA A 46 -10.97 0.87 -5.25
C ALA A 46 -12.39 0.72 -5.84
N LYS A 47 -13.24 -0.10 -5.23
CA LYS A 47 -14.65 -0.26 -5.62
C LYS A 47 -15.44 1.03 -5.42
N GLY A 48 -15.31 1.68 -4.28
CA GLY A 48 -15.95 2.97 -4.01
C GLY A 48 -15.52 4.05 -5.01
N ARG A 49 -14.24 4.07 -5.40
CA ARG A 49 -13.75 4.96 -6.46
C ARG A 49 -14.35 4.61 -7.82
N MET A 50 -14.56 3.33 -8.13
CA MET A 50 -15.18 2.92 -9.40
C MET A 50 -16.64 3.35 -9.49
N GLU A 51 -17.38 3.33 -8.38
CA GLU A 51 -18.79 3.69 -8.29
C GLU A 51 -19.03 5.21 -8.12
N SER A 52 -17.98 5.99 -7.87
CA SER A 52 -18.06 7.45 -7.72
C SER A 52 -18.27 8.17 -9.05
N ASP A 53 -19.17 9.15 -9.05
CA ASP A 53 -19.43 10.11 -10.13
C ASP A 53 -18.41 11.27 -10.19
N GLU A 54 -17.35 11.21 -9.37
CA GLU A 54 -16.28 12.21 -9.40
C GLU A 54 -15.57 12.24 -10.78
N PRO A 55 -15.11 13.43 -11.24
CA PRO A 55 -14.41 13.57 -12.50
C PRO A 55 -13.19 12.65 -12.59
N ARG A 56 -13.09 11.89 -13.68
CA ARG A 56 -11.92 11.06 -13.97
C ARG A 56 -10.97 11.85 -14.84
N HIS A 57 -9.78 12.11 -14.31
CA HIS A 57 -8.71 12.74 -15.08
C HIS A 57 -7.74 11.68 -15.58
N THR A 58 -7.39 11.77 -16.84
CA THR A 58 -6.26 11.08 -17.43
C THR A 58 -4.96 11.64 -16.86
N THR A 59 -3.90 10.86 -16.94
CA THR A 59 -2.55 11.33 -16.59
C THR A 59 -2.18 12.60 -17.35
N GLN A 60 -2.58 12.70 -18.63
CA GLN A 60 -2.29 13.89 -19.44
C GLN A 60 -3.00 15.15 -18.89
N GLU A 61 -4.29 15.08 -18.57
CA GLU A 61 -5.03 16.21 -18.00
C GLU A 61 -4.44 16.67 -16.66
N VAL A 62 -3.99 15.73 -15.83
CA VAL A 62 -3.30 16.06 -14.57
C VAL A 62 -1.97 16.76 -14.84
N LEU A 63 -1.19 16.30 -15.81
CA LEU A 63 0.09 16.91 -16.17
C LEU A 63 -0.09 18.32 -16.75
N GLU A 64 -1.08 18.51 -17.63
CA GLU A 64 -1.44 19.81 -18.19
C GLU A 64 -1.87 20.79 -17.08
N HIS A 65 -2.68 20.32 -16.12
CA HIS A 65 -3.08 21.13 -14.97
C HIS A 65 -1.87 21.54 -14.10
N LEU A 66 -0.99 20.59 -13.76
CA LEU A 66 0.20 20.87 -12.94
C LEU A 66 1.17 21.85 -13.63
N GLN A 67 1.35 21.72 -14.95
CA GLN A 67 2.13 22.68 -15.74
C GLN A 67 1.50 24.08 -15.71
N SER A 68 0.16 24.17 -15.77
CA SER A 68 -0.54 25.46 -15.68
C SER A 68 -0.50 26.11 -14.29
N CYS A 69 -0.29 25.32 -13.22
CA CYS A 69 -0.20 25.80 -11.85
C CYS A 69 1.23 26.18 -11.43
N THR A 70 2.23 25.90 -12.27
CA THR A 70 3.62 26.29 -12.00
C THR A 70 3.77 27.76 -12.39
N ILE A 71 3.59 28.65 -11.42
CA ILE A 71 3.85 30.10 -11.54
C ILE A 71 5.37 30.31 -11.38
N ASP A 72 5.98 31.07 -12.30
CA ASP A 72 7.36 31.60 -12.19
C ASP A 72 7.58 32.46 -10.93
#